data_AF-A0A101NH40-F1
#
_entry.id   AF-A0A101NH40-F1
#
_cell.length_a   1.000
_cell.length_b   1.000
_cell.length_c   1.000
_cell.angle_alpha   90.00
_cell.angle_beta   90.00
_cell.angle_gamma   90.00
#
_symmetry.space_group_name_H-M   'P 1'
#
loop_
_entity.id
_entity.type
_entity.pdbx_description
1 polymer ?
#
loop_
_entity_poly.entity_id
_entity_poly.type
_entity_poly.pdbx_seq_one_letter_code
_entity_poly.pdbx_strand_id
1 'polypeptide(L)'
;MSEKLPGRQIEISWPDLGITVTADLDDRNPALADALWESLPYQSLQGHALIAGEHLYHVAPIPTLLHTPHTTRIPDRREAPNGTVFCSGLQHLGIKYGTLTEPMPATPVGQIRAADMPALLEAGAAIWDAVYSTKKQIIAEVRRAGEPGGHRIPMLHATNTAASHLIADIVAETEKIWLAPPAELDDLHQGIIPSQAGNFGTVLPTLLFVNGETRPLGYAAYGGLVRAAVQDMPMASLVHMARLLVGVPAEFLGYCGLEKLWAFTQRFLGVLDRLDRDDFYAVTSQMALYINCLGGWNLQLYPWETGDHLRQQDATVGA
;
A
#
# COMPACT_ATOMS: atom_id res chain seq x y z
N MET A 1 -1.59 -12.56 -27.56
CA MET A 1 -2.59 -13.11 -26.64
C MET A 1 -1.82 -13.69 -25.48
N SER A 2 -2.14 -13.33 -24.24
CA SER A 2 -1.46 -13.88 -23.06
C SER A 2 -2.05 -15.24 -22.73
N GLU A 3 -1.19 -16.18 -22.32
CA GLU A 3 -1.61 -17.51 -21.88
C GLU A 3 -1.82 -17.52 -20.37
N LYS A 4 -2.93 -18.12 -19.94
CA LYS A 4 -3.17 -18.36 -18.52
C LYS A 4 -2.10 -19.31 -17.99
N LEU A 5 -1.60 -19.03 -16.79
CA LEU A 5 -0.71 -19.96 -16.11
C LEU A 5 -1.53 -21.17 -15.62
N PRO A 6 -1.30 -22.39 -16.14
CA PRO A 6 -2.13 -23.54 -15.81
C PRO A 6 -2.17 -23.78 -14.30
N GLY A 7 -3.38 -23.88 -13.74
CA GLY A 7 -3.59 -24.15 -12.31
C GLY A 7 -3.31 -22.97 -11.37
N ARG A 8 -3.03 -21.77 -11.86
CA ARG A 8 -2.79 -20.59 -11.01
C ARG A 8 -3.99 -19.65 -10.96
N GLN A 9 -4.91 -19.99 -10.06
CA GLN A 9 -6.10 -19.20 -9.79
C GLN A 9 -6.05 -18.68 -8.36
N ILE A 10 -6.39 -17.41 -8.19
CA ILE A 10 -6.47 -16.78 -6.88
C ILE A 10 -7.92 -16.38 -6.59
N GLU A 11 -8.34 -16.53 -5.34
CA GLU A 11 -9.58 -15.98 -4.84
C GLU A 11 -9.28 -14.71 -4.05
N ILE A 12 -10.05 -13.67 -4.31
CA ILE A 12 -10.03 -12.41 -3.57
C ILE A 12 -11.41 -12.29 -2.92
N SER A 13 -11.46 -12.42 -1.59
CA SER A 13 -12.71 -12.34 -0.84
C SER A 13 -12.75 -11.14 0.09
N TRP A 14 -13.93 -10.56 0.25
CA TRP A 14 -14.25 -9.56 1.25
C TRP A 14 -15.31 -10.16 2.19
N PRO A 15 -14.89 -10.85 3.27
CA PRO A 15 -15.79 -11.63 4.12
C PRO A 15 -16.96 -10.82 4.69
N ASP A 16 -16.71 -9.58 5.09
CA ASP A 16 -17.72 -8.65 5.63
C ASP A 16 -18.82 -8.29 4.62
N LEU A 17 -18.56 -8.51 3.33
CA LEU A 17 -19.52 -8.31 2.24
C LEU A 17 -20.13 -9.64 1.77
N GLY A 18 -19.59 -10.79 2.19
CA GLY A 18 -19.96 -12.10 1.65
C GLY A 18 -19.59 -12.30 0.18
N ILE A 19 -18.64 -11.50 -0.34
CA ILE A 19 -18.25 -11.51 -1.77
C ILE A 19 -16.91 -12.20 -1.93
N THR A 20 -16.79 -13.05 -2.96
CA THR A 20 -15.52 -13.63 -3.43
C THR A 20 -15.49 -13.60 -4.95
N VAL A 21 -14.35 -13.21 -5.51
CA VAL A 21 -14.10 -13.23 -6.96
C VAL A 21 -12.84 -14.04 -7.26
N THR A 22 -12.80 -14.69 -8.42
CA THR A 22 -11.65 -15.48 -8.87
C THR A 22 -10.90 -14.76 -9.98
N ALA A 23 -9.58 -14.68 -9.86
CA ALA A 23 -8.69 -14.23 -10.93
C ALA A 23 -7.89 -15.41 -11.50
N ASP A 24 -7.75 -15.45 -12.82
CA ASP A 24 -6.74 -16.28 -13.48
C ASP A 24 -5.44 -15.47 -13.58
N LEU A 25 -4.33 -15.98 -13.04
CA LEU A 25 -3.00 -15.38 -13.26
C LEU A 25 -2.47 -15.76 -14.65
N ASP A 26 -1.67 -14.88 -15.24
CA ASP A 26 -1.17 -15.04 -16.61
C ASP A 26 0.32 -14.74 -16.78
N ASP A 27 0.82 -15.04 -17.98
CA ASP A 27 2.23 -15.04 -18.34
C ASP A 27 2.79 -13.67 -18.76
N ARG A 28 2.02 -12.58 -18.70
CA ARG A 28 2.50 -11.25 -19.13
C ARG A 28 3.67 -10.75 -18.29
N ASN A 29 3.65 -11.07 -17.00
CA ASN A 29 4.67 -10.72 -16.01
C ASN A 29 4.89 -11.88 -15.04
N PRO A 30 5.59 -12.95 -15.47
CA PRO A 30 5.69 -14.19 -14.71
C PRO A 30 6.35 -13.98 -13.34
N ALA A 31 7.41 -13.17 -13.26
CA ALA A 31 8.08 -12.88 -12.00
C ALA A 31 7.17 -12.16 -10.98
N LEU A 32 6.28 -11.28 -11.43
CA LEU A 32 5.28 -10.65 -10.55
C LEU A 32 4.18 -11.63 -10.16
N ALA A 33 3.74 -12.49 -11.08
CA ALA A 33 2.77 -13.54 -10.80
C ALA A 33 3.32 -14.58 -9.81
N ASP A 34 4.60 -14.95 -9.93
CA ASP A 34 5.33 -15.80 -8.98
C ASP A 34 5.40 -15.14 -7.60
N ALA A 35 5.87 -13.89 -7.53
CA ALA A 35 5.95 -13.15 -6.27
C ALA A 35 4.60 -13.06 -5.54
N LEU A 36 3.51 -12.85 -6.30
CA LEU A 36 2.15 -12.92 -5.75
C LEU A 36 1.82 -14.33 -5.28
N TRP A 37 1.95 -15.34 -6.13
CA TRP A 37 1.55 -16.73 -5.87
C TRP A 37 2.26 -17.38 -4.67
N GLU A 38 3.55 -17.06 -4.50
CA GLU A 38 4.39 -17.57 -3.42
C GLU A 38 4.07 -16.93 -2.06
N SER A 39 3.47 -15.74 -2.07
CA SER A 39 3.12 -14.99 -0.87
C SER A 39 1.71 -15.29 -0.33
N LEU A 40 0.94 -16.14 -1.01
CA LEU A 40 -0.42 -16.51 -0.60
C LEU A 40 -0.43 -17.60 0.49
N PRO A 41 -1.43 -17.59 1.40
CA PRO A 41 -2.50 -16.59 1.52
C PRO A 41 -2.09 -15.36 2.36
N TYR A 42 -2.76 -14.22 2.13
CA TYR A 42 -2.66 -13.04 3.00
C TYR A 42 -3.98 -12.26 3.10
N GLN A 43 -4.16 -11.53 4.19
CA GLN A 43 -5.18 -10.51 4.36
C GLN A 43 -4.61 -9.09 4.26
N SER A 44 -5.42 -8.08 3.97
CA SER A 44 -5.07 -6.65 4.02
C SER A 44 -6.31 -5.77 4.17
N LEU A 45 -6.15 -4.59 4.78
CA LEU A 45 -7.14 -3.51 4.66
C LEU A 45 -7.37 -3.19 3.18
N GLN A 46 -8.61 -3.27 2.73
CA GLN A 46 -9.00 -2.98 1.36
C GLN A 46 -9.21 -1.48 1.16
N GLY A 47 -8.50 -0.89 0.20
CA GLY A 47 -8.68 0.51 -0.19
C GLY A 47 -9.43 0.67 -1.51
N HIS A 48 -9.81 1.92 -1.78
CA HIS A 48 -10.36 2.38 -3.05
C HIS A 48 -9.50 3.55 -3.58
N ALA A 49 -9.34 3.64 -4.89
CA ALA A 49 -8.74 4.82 -5.49
C ALA A 49 -9.64 6.04 -5.33
N LEU A 50 -9.10 7.08 -4.68
CA LEU A 50 -9.79 8.36 -4.50
C LEU A 50 -9.61 9.32 -5.69
N ILE A 51 -8.71 8.96 -6.61
CA ILE A 51 -8.34 9.80 -7.76
C ILE A 51 -8.51 9.02 -9.07
N ALA A 52 -7.94 7.81 -9.15
CA ALA A 52 -7.79 7.08 -10.41
C ALA A 52 -9.11 6.58 -11.03
N GLY A 53 -10.24 6.66 -10.32
CA GLY A 53 -11.55 6.17 -10.74
C GLY A 53 -11.94 4.85 -10.08
N GLU A 54 -12.66 4.01 -10.81
CA GLU A 54 -13.21 2.71 -10.37
C GLU A 54 -12.11 1.64 -10.28
N HIS A 55 -11.26 1.80 -9.25
CA HIS A 55 -10.10 0.97 -8.97
C HIS A 55 -10.02 0.59 -7.50
N LEU A 56 -9.91 -0.71 -7.24
CA LEU A 56 -9.59 -1.25 -5.92
C LEU A 56 -8.10 -1.46 -5.81
N TYR A 57 -7.52 -1.20 -4.64
CA TYR A 57 -6.17 -1.64 -4.33
C TYR A 57 -5.98 -1.79 -2.83
N HIS A 58 -5.02 -2.61 -2.45
CA HIS A 58 -4.58 -2.75 -1.07
C HIS A 58 -3.06 -2.94 -1.03
N VAL A 59 -2.45 -2.69 0.12
CA VAL A 59 -1.04 -3.00 0.35
C VAL A 59 -0.89 -4.51 0.42
N ALA A 60 -0.11 -5.09 -0.48
CA ALA A 60 0.23 -6.50 -0.41
C ALA A 60 1.45 -6.66 0.51
N PRO A 61 1.44 -7.58 1.48
CA PRO A 61 2.59 -7.83 2.37
C PRO A 61 3.67 -8.61 1.64
N ILE A 62 4.16 -8.05 0.52
CA ILE A 62 5.08 -8.66 -0.42
C ILE A 62 6.21 -7.65 -0.67
N PRO A 63 7.27 -7.62 0.16
CA PRO A 63 8.39 -6.69 0.03
C PRO A 63 9.05 -6.70 -1.36
N THR A 64 9.08 -7.86 -2.01
CA THR A 64 9.69 -8.01 -3.34
C THR A 64 9.00 -7.19 -4.41
N LEU A 65 7.69 -6.89 -4.30
CA LEU A 65 6.97 -6.05 -5.27
C LEU A 65 7.61 -4.68 -5.49
N LEU A 66 8.35 -4.15 -4.51
CA LEU A 66 9.06 -2.87 -4.64
C LEU A 66 10.07 -2.86 -5.80
N HIS A 67 10.61 -4.02 -6.16
CA HIS A 67 11.72 -4.15 -7.11
C HIS A 67 11.63 -5.35 -8.06
N THR A 68 10.62 -6.23 -7.93
CA THR A 68 10.41 -7.34 -8.85
C THR A 68 10.34 -6.82 -10.29
N PRO A 69 11.18 -7.37 -11.20
CA PRO A 69 11.18 -6.93 -12.59
C PRO A 69 9.87 -7.29 -13.28
N HIS A 70 9.54 -6.53 -14.32
CA HIS A 70 8.36 -6.75 -15.14
C HIS A 70 8.74 -6.57 -16.61
N THR A 71 8.05 -7.30 -17.47
CA THR A 71 8.31 -7.38 -18.91
C THR A 71 7.23 -6.69 -19.71
N THR A 72 5.99 -6.71 -19.22
CA THR A 72 4.83 -6.15 -19.91
C THR A 72 4.21 -5.03 -19.10
N ARG A 73 3.96 -3.88 -19.74
CA ARG A 73 3.15 -2.79 -19.22
C ARG A 73 1.99 -2.51 -20.16
N ILE A 74 0.84 -2.20 -19.60
CA ILE A 74 -0.21 -1.47 -20.32
C ILE A 74 0.19 0.01 -20.24
N PRO A 75 0.52 0.68 -21.36
CA PRO A 75 1.01 2.07 -21.34
C PRO A 75 0.00 3.04 -20.73
N ASP A 76 -1.28 2.80 -21.00
CA ASP A 76 -2.39 3.57 -20.45
C ASP A 76 -3.36 2.62 -19.75
N ARG A 77 -3.35 2.63 -18.42
CA ARG A 77 -4.22 1.73 -17.64
C ARG A 77 -5.72 1.97 -17.85
N ARG A 78 -6.14 3.09 -18.43
CA ARG A 78 -7.53 3.34 -18.82
C ARG A 78 -7.99 2.38 -19.91
N GLU A 79 -7.06 1.88 -20.73
CA GLU A 79 -7.34 0.94 -21.82
C GLU A 79 -7.39 -0.52 -21.35
N ALA A 80 -6.95 -0.83 -20.13
CA ALA A 80 -7.00 -2.19 -19.60
C ALA A 80 -8.45 -2.70 -19.50
N PRO A 81 -8.75 -3.97 -19.78
CA PRO A 81 -10.08 -4.52 -19.53
C PRO A 81 -10.50 -4.40 -18.05
N ASN A 82 -11.80 -4.22 -17.79
CA ASN A 82 -12.31 -4.36 -16.42
C ASN A 82 -12.05 -5.79 -15.93
N GLY A 83 -11.72 -5.93 -14.66
CA GLY A 83 -11.24 -7.15 -14.03
C GLY A 83 -9.72 -7.37 -14.17
N THR A 84 -8.96 -6.52 -14.87
CA THR A 84 -7.50 -6.70 -14.89
C THR A 84 -6.91 -6.52 -13.48
N VAL A 85 -6.11 -7.51 -13.07
CA VAL A 85 -5.36 -7.52 -11.80
C VAL A 85 -3.94 -7.03 -12.06
N PHE A 86 -3.45 -6.14 -11.21
CA PHE A 86 -2.14 -5.50 -11.30
C PHE A 86 -1.35 -5.73 -10.02
N CYS A 87 -0.04 -5.89 -10.15
CA CYS A 87 0.91 -5.70 -9.06
C CYS A 87 1.75 -4.45 -9.37
N SER A 88 2.09 -3.63 -8.39
CA SER A 88 2.88 -2.40 -8.63
C SER A 88 4.07 -2.24 -7.70
N GLY A 89 5.07 -1.47 -8.14
CA GLY A 89 6.23 -1.05 -7.34
C GLY A 89 5.91 -0.14 -6.15
N LEU A 90 4.62 0.14 -5.91
CA LEU A 90 4.09 0.80 -4.71
C LEU A 90 3.63 -0.22 -3.65
N GLN A 91 3.95 -1.51 -3.82
CA GLN A 91 3.48 -2.64 -2.99
C GLN A 91 1.96 -2.84 -3.01
N HIS A 92 1.30 -2.58 -4.15
CA HIS A 92 -0.13 -2.82 -4.27
C HIS A 92 -0.46 -4.05 -5.11
N LEU A 93 -1.48 -4.79 -4.69
CA LEU A 93 -2.35 -5.53 -5.61
C LEU A 93 -3.55 -4.62 -5.93
N GLY A 94 -3.81 -4.40 -7.22
CA GLY A 94 -4.88 -3.55 -7.70
C GLY A 94 -5.80 -4.25 -8.69
N ILE A 95 -7.07 -3.85 -8.74
CA ILE A 95 -8.08 -4.40 -9.65
C ILE A 95 -8.86 -3.24 -10.28
N LYS A 96 -8.81 -3.13 -11.61
CA LYS A 96 -9.71 -2.21 -12.32
C LYS A 96 -11.09 -2.86 -12.37
N TYR A 97 -12.15 -2.19 -11.90
CA TYR A 97 -13.52 -2.71 -12.01
C TYR A 97 -14.43 -1.86 -12.90
N GLY A 98 -14.01 -0.63 -13.22
CA GLY A 98 -14.72 0.27 -14.12
C GLY A 98 -13.83 1.31 -14.80
N THR A 99 -14.37 2.49 -15.05
CA THR A 99 -13.74 3.65 -15.68
C THR A 99 -12.59 4.20 -14.84
N LEU A 100 -11.44 4.40 -15.47
CA LEU A 100 -10.29 5.07 -14.87
C LEU A 100 -10.03 6.42 -15.54
N THR A 101 -9.55 7.38 -14.75
CA THR A 101 -9.10 8.70 -15.21
C THR A 101 -7.58 8.81 -15.31
N GLU A 102 -6.86 8.02 -14.51
CA GLU A 102 -5.39 8.01 -14.45
C GLU A 102 -4.78 7.28 -15.66
N PRO A 103 -3.98 7.93 -16.51
CA PRO A 103 -3.39 7.32 -17.70
C PRO A 103 -2.05 6.62 -17.43
N MET A 104 -1.65 6.45 -16.17
CA MET A 104 -0.32 5.95 -15.84
C MET A 104 -0.13 4.48 -16.28
N PRO A 105 1.08 4.10 -16.71
CA PRO A 105 1.36 2.70 -17.06
C PRO A 105 1.14 1.76 -15.88
N ALA A 106 0.60 0.57 -16.15
CA ALA A 106 0.36 -0.45 -15.14
C ALA A 106 0.84 -1.84 -15.57
N THR A 107 1.22 -2.66 -14.61
CA THR A 107 1.82 -4.00 -14.79
C THR A 107 0.80 -5.09 -14.47
N PRO A 108 0.11 -5.65 -15.48
CA PRO A 108 -0.92 -6.66 -15.25
C PRO A 108 -0.31 -8.02 -14.89
N VAL A 109 -1.01 -8.78 -14.06
CA VAL A 109 -0.60 -10.14 -13.62
C VAL A 109 -1.72 -11.17 -13.75
N GLY A 110 -2.93 -10.74 -14.10
CA GLY A 110 -4.08 -11.62 -14.23
C GLY A 110 -5.36 -10.89 -14.60
N GLN A 111 -6.46 -11.63 -14.55
CA GLN A 111 -7.78 -11.15 -14.95
C GLN A 111 -8.87 -11.84 -14.12
N ILE A 112 -9.79 -11.06 -13.54
CA ILE A 112 -11.01 -11.56 -12.90
C ILE A 112 -11.86 -12.27 -13.95
N ARG A 113 -12.40 -13.43 -13.58
CA ARG A 113 -13.29 -14.20 -14.44
C ARG A 113 -14.53 -13.39 -14.80
N ALA A 114 -14.99 -13.54 -16.03
CA ALA A 114 -16.18 -12.84 -16.52
C ALA A 114 -17.43 -13.11 -15.64
N ALA A 115 -17.57 -14.33 -15.12
CA ALA A 115 -18.68 -14.71 -14.24
C ALA A 115 -18.69 -13.96 -12.89
N ASP A 116 -17.52 -13.51 -12.43
CA ASP A 116 -17.34 -12.86 -11.12
C ASP A 116 -17.37 -11.33 -11.22
N MET A 117 -17.47 -10.77 -12.45
CA MET A 117 -17.52 -9.33 -12.67
C MET A 117 -18.69 -8.63 -11.98
N PRO A 118 -19.94 -9.15 -11.97
CA PRO A 118 -21.03 -8.52 -11.22
C PRO A 118 -20.72 -8.38 -9.73
N ALA A 119 -20.10 -9.39 -9.12
CA ALA A 119 -19.71 -9.38 -7.72
C ALA A 119 -18.56 -8.40 -7.45
N LEU A 120 -17.62 -8.26 -8.39
CA LEU A 120 -16.56 -7.24 -8.31
C LEU A 120 -17.12 -5.81 -8.33
N LEU A 121 -18.14 -5.54 -9.16
CA LEU A 121 -18.80 -4.23 -9.21
C LEU A 121 -19.49 -3.90 -7.88
N GLU A 122 -20.19 -4.88 -7.30
CA GLU A 122 -20.83 -4.76 -5.99
C GLU A 122 -19.82 -4.47 -4.88
N ALA A 123 -18.72 -5.24 -4.84
CA ALA A 123 -17.62 -4.99 -3.92
C ALA A 123 -17.03 -3.58 -4.12
N GLY A 124 -16.80 -3.17 -5.37
CA GLY A 124 -16.29 -1.84 -5.73
C GLY A 124 -17.12 -0.71 -5.11
N ALA A 125 -18.44 -0.76 -5.31
CA ALA A 125 -19.35 0.24 -4.77
C ALA A 125 -19.39 0.26 -3.23
N ALA A 126 -19.44 -0.91 -2.59
CA ALA A 126 -19.44 -1.02 -1.13
C ALA A 126 -18.13 -0.51 -0.51
N ILE A 127 -16.99 -0.82 -1.14
CA ILE A 127 -15.67 -0.36 -0.70
C ILE A 127 -15.51 1.15 -0.92
N TRP A 128 -16.06 1.70 -2.01
CA TRP A 128 -16.10 3.16 -2.19
C TRP A 128 -16.84 3.84 -1.04
N ASP A 129 -18.04 3.39 -0.70
CA ASP A 129 -18.83 3.95 0.40
C ASP A 129 -18.09 3.82 1.75
N ALA A 130 -17.41 2.69 1.96
CA ALA A 130 -16.57 2.42 3.12
C ALA A 130 -15.42 3.43 3.27
N VAL A 131 -14.66 3.67 2.21
CA VAL A 131 -13.52 4.60 2.24
C VAL A 131 -14.01 6.06 2.23
N TYR A 132 -14.97 6.38 1.36
CA TYR A 132 -15.40 7.76 1.14
C TYR A 132 -16.23 8.31 2.29
N SER A 133 -17.17 7.52 2.84
CA SER A 133 -18.18 8.02 3.78
C SER A 133 -18.15 7.31 5.13
N THR A 134 -18.43 6.00 5.18
CA THR A 134 -18.76 5.33 6.45
C THR A 134 -17.56 5.01 7.32
N LYS A 135 -16.35 5.05 6.74
CA LYS A 135 -15.08 4.63 7.34
C LYS A 135 -15.10 3.18 7.83
N LYS A 136 -16.08 2.36 7.40
CA LYS A 136 -16.14 0.93 7.71
C LYS A 136 -14.87 0.27 7.19
N GLN A 137 -14.19 -0.47 8.05
CA GLN A 137 -13.01 -1.23 7.67
C GLN A 137 -13.47 -2.48 6.91
N ILE A 138 -12.93 -2.69 5.71
CA ILE A 138 -13.18 -3.89 4.93
C ILE A 138 -11.85 -4.59 4.74
N ILE A 139 -11.77 -5.85 5.17
CA ILE A 139 -10.58 -6.67 4.99
C ILE A 139 -10.73 -7.51 3.73
N ALA A 140 -9.74 -7.43 2.84
CA ALA A 140 -9.57 -8.35 1.74
C ALA A 140 -8.76 -9.56 2.21
N GLU A 141 -9.15 -10.76 1.81
CA GLU A 141 -8.35 -11.98 1.90
C GLU A 141 -8.03 -12.46 0.48
N VAL A 142 -6.75 -12.71 0.23
CA VAL A 142 -6.25 -13.22 -1.04
C VAL A 142 -5.63 -14.60 -0.78
N ARG A 143 -6.10 -15.61 -1.51
CA ARG A 143 -5.65 -17.00 -1.36
C ARG A 143 -5.60 -17.71 -2.70
N ARG A 144 -4.92 -18.85 -2.75
CA ARG A 144 -5.02 -19.75 -3.90
C ARG A 144 -6.43 -20.34 -3.94
N ALA A 145 -7.02 -20.46 -5.12
CA ALA A 145 -8.40 -20.92 -5.27
C ALA A 145 -8.56 -22.34 -4.70
N GLY A 146 -9.57 -22.53 -3.85
CA GLY A 146 -9.83 -23.80 -3.16
C GLY A 146 -8.87 -24.15 -2.01
N GLU A 147 -7.88 -23.31 -1.68
CA GLU A 147 -7.02 -23.47 -0.50
C GLU A 147 -7.56 -22.66 0.70
N PRO A 148 -7.21 -23.02 1.95
CA PRO A 148 -7.61 -22.24 3.11
C PRO A 148 -7.02 -20.83 3.11
N GLY A 149 -7.75 -19.88 3.70
CA GLY A 149 -7.28 -18.53 3.96
C GLY A 149 -6.21 -18.45 5.06
N GLY A 150 -5.69 -17.25 5.28
CA GLY A 150 -4.66 -17.01 6.28
C GLY A 150 -3.98 -15.64 6.10
N HIS A 151 -3.20 -15.25 7.10
CA HIS A 151 -2.46 -14.00 7.06
C HIS A 151 -1.13 -14.14 7.82
N ARG A 152 -0.09 -13.53 7.26
CA ARG A 152 1.21 -13.36 7.88
C ARG A 152 1.90 -12.13 7.31
N ILE A 153 2.60 -11.39 8.16
CA ILE A 153 3.54 -10.36 7.72
C ILE A 153 4.92 -11.00 7.52
N PRO A 154 5.56 -10.84 6.36
CA PRO A 154 6.88 -11.41 6.14
C PRO A 154 7.93 -10.70 7.01
N MET A 155 8.81 -11.49 7.60
CA MET A 155 9.96 -11.00 8.34
C MET A 155 11.23 -11.21 7.52
N LEU A 156 11.83 -10.14 7.02
CA LEU A 156 13.21 -10.13 6.54
C LEU A 156 14.18 -10.21 7.72
N HIS A 157 15.37 -10.74 7.49
CA HIS A 157 16.39 -10.94 8.52
C HIS A 157 17.60 -10.06 8.24
N ALA A 158 18.24 -9.59 9.31
CA ALA A 158 19.49 -8.85 9.28
C ALA A 158 20.53 -9.56 10.15
N THR A 159 21.79 -9.50 9.74
CA THR A 159 22.92 -10.05 10.50
C THR A 159 23.34 -9.12 11.64
N ASN A 160 23.25 -7.81 11.43
CA ASN A 160 23.47 -6.82 12.48
C ASN A 160 22.40 -6.92 13.56
N THR A 161 22.81 -7.16 14.81
CA THR A 161 21.90 -7.38 15.95
C THR A 161 20.95 -6.21 16.19
N ALA A 162 21.43 -4.96 16.07
CA ALA A 162 20.59 -3.78 16.28
C ALA A 162 19.55 -3.63 15.15
N ALA A 163 19.94 -3.93 13.90
CA ALA A 163 19.03 -3.98 12.77
C ALA A 163 17.99 -5.09 12.91
N SER A 164 18.40 -6.28 13.36
CA SER A 164 17.49 -7.41 13.59
C SER A 164 16.44 -7.10 14.66
N HIS A 165 16.83 -6.46 15.78
CA HIS A 165 15.87 -6.03 16.80
C HIS A 165 14.93 -4.94 16.28
N LEU A 166 15.46 -3.98 15.50
CA LEU A 166 14.62 -2.96 14.86
C LEU A 166 13.59 -3.58 13.92
N ILE A 167 13.99 -4.53 13.07
CA ILE A 167 13.08 -5.24 12.18
C ILE A 167 12.00 -5.99 12.99
N ALA A 168 12.38 -6.69 14.05
CA ALA A 168 11.42 -7.40 14.90
C ALA A 168 10.36 -6.45 15.47
N ASP A 169 10.77 -5.29 15.97
CA ASP A 169 9.83 -4.29 16.52
C ASP A 169 8.95 -3.66 15.43
N ILE A 170 9.50 -3.37 14.25
CA ILE A 170 8.73 -2.85 13.10
C ILE A 170 7.69 -3.87 12.66
N VAL A 171 8.07 -5.15 12.55
CA VAL A 171 7.15 -6.23 12.13
C VAL A 171 6.05 -6.42 13.18
N ALA A 172 6.40 -6.45 14.46
CA ALA A 172 5.43 -6.58 15.54
C ALA A 172 4.41 -5.42 15.54
N GLU A 173 4.88 -4.19 15.33
CA GLU A 173 3.96 -3.05 15.21
C GLU A 173 3.14 -3.12 13.93
N THR A 174 3.73 -3.50 12.79
CA THR A 174 3.04 -3.66 11.51
C THR A 174 1.93 -4.71 11.62
N GLU A 175 2.22 -5.88 12.20
CA GLU A 175 1.23 -6.94 12.46
C GLU A 175 0.08 -6.44 13.32
N LYS A 176 0.39 -5.69 14.39
CA LYS A 176 -0.62 -5.12 15.29
C LYS A 176 -1.59 -4.19 14.54
N ILE A 177 -1.08 -3.37 13.63
CA ILE A 177 -1.89 -2.39 12.90
C ILE A 177 -2.35 -2.88 11.52
N TRP A 178 -2.04 -4.11 11.12
CA TRP A 178 -2.27 -4.51 9.72
C TRP A 178 -3.76 -4.60 9.38
N LEU A 179 -4.55 -5.12 10.32
CA LEU A 179 -6.01 -5.35 10.18
C LEU A 179 -6.84 -4.53 11.18
N ALA A 180 -6.18 -3.71 12.00
CA ALA A 180 -6.82 -2.84 13.00
C ALA A 180 -6.20 -1.45 12.93
N PRO A 181 -6.99 -0.39 13.16
CA PRO A 181 -6.52 0.98 13.01
C PRO A 181 -5.39 1.28 14.01
N PRO A 182 -4.33 1.98 13.60
CA PRO A 182 -3.30 2.46 14.52
C PRO A 182 -3.91 3.44 15.51
N ALA A 183 -3.68 3.24 16.80
CA ALA A 183 -4.16 4.15 17.84
C ALA A 183 -3.73 5.60 17.62
N GLU A 184 -2.48 5.82 17.17
CA GLU A 184 -1.97 7.16 16.83
C GLU A 184 -2.81 7.84 15.72
N LEU A 185 -3.27 7.08 14.72
CA LEU A 185 -4.12 7.63 13.66
C LEU A 185 -5.56 7.83 14.11
N ASP A 186 -6.12 6.93 14.93
CA ASP A 186 -7.46 7.11 15.49
C ASP A 186 -7.52 8.37 16.36
N ASP A 187 -6.56 8.52 17.29
CA ASP A 187 -6.45 9.70 18.15
C ASP A 187 -6.33 10.99 17.31
N LEU A 188 -5.49 10.99 16.27
CA LEU A 188 -5.34 12.10 15.34
C LEU A 188 -6.65 12.49 14.66
N HIS A 189 -7.42 11.52 14.16
CA HIS A 189 -8.69 11.77 13.47
C HIS A 189 -9.81 12.18 14.43
N GLN A 190 -9.68 11.90 15.74
CA GLN A 190 -10.54 12.45 16.80
C GLN A 190 -10.07 13.82 17.33
N GLY A 191 -8.96 14.33 16.82
CA GLY A 191 -8.37 15.61 17.22
C GLY A 191 -7.59 15.56 18.54
N ILE A 192 -7.23 14.36 19.01
CA ILE A 192 -6.43 14.13 20.20
C ILE A 192 -4.95 14.11 19.77
N ILE A 193 -4.30 15.28 19.85
CA ILE A 193 -2.91 15.46 19.43
C ILE A 193 -2.10 16.06 20.59
N PRO A 194 -1.22 15.29 21.26
CA PRO A 194 -0.47 15.77 22.42
C PRO A 194 0.34 17.06 22.17
N SER A 195 0.91 17.19 20.97
CA SER A 195 1.70 18.36 20.55
C SER A 195 0.85 19.59 20.20
N GLN A 196 -0.47 19.45 20.14
CA GLN A 196 -1.41 20.45 19.64
C GLN A 196 -1.11 20.91 18.20
N ALA A 197 -0.51 20.04 17.38
CA ALA A 197 -0.25 20.35 15.97
C ALA A 197 -1.56 20.70 15.23
N GLY A 198 -1.60 21.91 14.67
CA GLY A 198 -2.77 22.47 14.01
C GLY A 198 -2.95 23.94 14.37
N ASN A 199 -3.34 24.77 13.41
CA ASN A 199 -3.58 26.19 13.65
C ASN A 199 -5.08 26.46 13.85
N PHE A 200 -5.40 27.48 14.66
CA PHE A 200 -6.76 27.97 14.87
C PHE A 200 -7.77 26.92 15.39
N GLY A 201 -7.29 25.93 16.17
CA GLY A 201 -8.14 24.94 16.84
C GLY A 201 -8.79 23.91 15.90
N THR A 202 -8.26 23.73 14.69
CA THR A 202 -8.70 22.68 13.75
C THR A 202 -7.58 21.67 13.47
N VAL A 203 -7.95 20.40 13.36
CA VAL A 203 -7.04 19.30 13.04
C VAL A 203 -7.00 18.96 11.55
N LEU A 204 -7.92 19.50 10.75
CA LEU A 204 -8.01 19.17 9.31
C LEU A 204 -6.71 19.44 8.55
N PRO A 205 -6.01 20.60 8.74
CA PRO A 205 -4.71 20.79 8.11
C PRO A 205 -3.69 19.74 8.56
N THR A 206 -3.67 19.38 9.85
CA THR A 206 -2.78 18.34 10.37
C THR A 206 -3.05 16.99 9.71
N LEU A 207 -4.32 16.58 9.58
CA LEU A 207 -4.70 15.36 8.86
C LEU A 207 -4.28 15.39 7.39
N LEU A 208 -4.41 16.54 6.72
CA LEU A 208 -3.98 16.72 5.33
C LEU A 208 -2.47 16.48 5.19
N PHE A 209 -1.67 17.08 6.08
CA PHE A 209 -0.22 16.91 6.08
C PHE A 209 0.19 15.49 6.47
N VAL A 210 -0.46 14.87 7.45
CA VAL A 210 -0.19 13.47 7.82
C VAL A 210 -0.48 12.53 6.63
N ASN A 211 -1.62 12.71 5.95
CA ASN A 211 -1.93 11.94 4.75
C ASN A 211 -0.92 12.19 3.60
N GLY A 212 -0.59 13.47 3.38
CA GLY A 212 0.27 13.94 2.31
C GLY A 212 1.75 13.55 2.44
N GLU A 213 2.28 13.52 3.67
CA GLU A 213 3.69 13.22 3.96
C GLU A 213 3.93 11.73 4.19
N THR A 214 3.00 11.01 4.82
CA THR A 214 3.16 9.56 5.11
C THR A 214 3.31 8.74 3.84
N ARG A 215 2.47 9.02 2.83
CA ARG A 215 2.46 8.27 1.57
C ARG A 215 3.81 8.33 0.83
N PRO A 216 4.34 9.51 0.44
CA PRO A 216 5.63 9.58 -0.27
C PRO A 216 6.80 9.11 0.58
N LEU A 217 6.76 9.24 1.92
CA LEU A 217 7.78 8.65 2.77
C LEU A 217 7.86 7.12 2.59
N GLY A 218 6.71 6.44 2.47
CA GLY A 218 6.64 5.01 2.19
C GLY A 218 7.08 4.65 0.76
N TYR A 219 6.30 5.06 -0.24
CA TYR A 219 6.48 4.56 -1.61
C TYR A 219 7.65 5.19 -2.38
N ALA A 220 8.00 6.45 -2.07
CA ALA A 220 9.03 7.20 -2.79
C ALA A 220 10.37 7.16 -2.05
N ALA A 221 10.40 7.51 -0.76
CA ALA A 221 11.65 7.54 0.01
C ALA A 221 12.11 6.11 0.36
N TYR A 222 11.45 5.41 1.28
CA TYR A 222 11.88 4.06 1.67
C TYR A 222 11.80 3.06 0.51
N GLY A 223 10.71 3.06 -0.27
CA GLY A 223 10.59 2.23 -1.47
C GLY A 223 11.66 2.55 -2.53
N GLY A 224 12.08 3.81 -2.63
CA GLY A 224 13.19 4.23 -3.49
C GLY A 224 14.54 3.72 -3.01
N LEU A 225 14.79 3.77 -1.70
CA LEU A 225 16.01 3.22 -1.10
C LEU A 225 16.12 1.71 -1.30
N VAL A 226 15.01 0.98 -1.17
CA VAL A 226 14.96 -0.47 -1.48
C VAL A 226 15.36 -0.74 -2.92
N ARG A 227 14.75 -0.04 -3.89
CA ARG A 227 15.12 -0.18 -5.30
C ARG A 227 16.57 0.18 -5.56
N ALA A 228 17.07 1.25 -4.97
CA ALA A 228 18.46 1.67 -5.10
C ALA A 228 19.43 0.61 -4.54
N ALA A 229 19.09 -0.03 -3.42
CA ALA A 229 19.90 -1.09 -2.83
C ALA A 229 20.00 -2.32 -3.75
N VAL A 230 18.87 -2.72 -4.36
CA VAL A 230 18.77 -3.84 -5.32
C VAL A 230 19.47 -3.51 -6.64
N GLN A 231 19.54 -2.24 -7.03
CA GLN A 231 20.25 -1.77 -8.23
C GLN A 231 21.74 -1.49 -7.98
N ASP A 232 22.33 -2.11 -6.96
CA ASP A 232 23.76 -2.02 -6.63
C ASP A 232 24.29 -0.59 -6.40
N MET A 233 23.43 0.36 -6.01
CA MET A 233 23.90 1.71 -5.64
C MET A 233 24.97 1.60 -4.54
N PRO A 234 26.10 2.34 -4.61
CA PRO A 234 27.16 2.24 -3.61
C PRO A 234 26.65 2.50 -2.19
N MET A 235 27.14 1.75 -1.21
CA MET A 235 26.68 1.86 0.19
C MET A 235 26.82 3.28 0.75
N ALA A 236 27.91 3.98 0.45
CA ALA A 236 28.09 5.37 0.86
C ALA A 236 26.99 6.29 0.31
N SER A 237 26.54 6.06 -0.92
CA SER A 237 25.43 6.79 -1.54
C SER A 237 24.09 6.43 -0.91
N LEU A 238 23.84 5.14 -0.62
CA LEU A 238 22.61 4.71 0.08
C LEU A 238 22.49 5.34 1.47
N VAL A 239 23.56 5.32 2.25
CA VAL A 239 23.63 5.97 3.57
C VAL A 239 23.37 7.47 3.45
N HIS A 240 24.01 8.14 2.49
CA HIS A 240 23.82 9.57 2.26
C HIS A 240 22.37 9.90 1.88
N MET A 241 21.79 9.18 0.92
CA MET A 241 20.41 9.37 0.47
C MET A 241 19.41 9.08 1.58
N ALA A 242 19.62 8.03 2.39
CA ALA A 242 18.75 7.72 3.52
C ALA A 242 18.67 8.91 4.49
N ARG A 243 19.80 9.51 4.87
CA ARG A 243 19.82 10.68 5.75
C ARG A 243 19.09 11.89 5.17
N LEU A 244 19.21 12.11 3.86
CA LEU A 244 18.56 13.24 3.19
C LEU A 244 17.04 13.07 3.06
N LEU A 245 16.58 11.84 2.82
CA LEU A 245 15.21 11.60 2.38
C LEU A 245 14.23 11.27 3.52
N VAL A 246 14.68 10.63 4.60
CA VAL A 246 13.74 10.05 5.58
C VAL A 246 13.62 10.83 6.88
N GLY A 247 14.67 11.57 7.28
CA GLY A 247 14.75 12.20 8.60
C GLY A 247 13.69 13.27 8.82
N VAL A 248 13.71 14.32 7.99
CA VAL A 248 12.82 15.48 8.14
C VAL A 248 11.33 15.12 8.02
N PRO A 249 10.89 14.34 7.02
CA PRO A 249 9.46 13.97 6.93
C PRO A 249 9.01 13.14 8.14
N ALA A 250 9.82 12.18 8.61
CA ALA A 250 9.46 11.36 9.76
C ALA A 250 9.44 12.16 11.08
N GLU A 251 10.37 13.10 11.26
CA GLU A 251 10.39 14.00 12.43
C GLU A 251 9.14 14.89 12.48
N PHE A 252 8.77 15.48 11.33
CA PHE A 252 7.56 16.27 11.23
C PHE A 252 6.29 15.43 11.50
N LEU A 253 6.20 14.23 10.93
CA LEU A 253 5.12 13.29 11.22
C LEU A 253 5.07 12.88 12.70
N GLY A 254 6.23 12.72 13.34
CA GLY A 254 6.35 12.51 14.79
C GLY A 254 5.77 13.66 15.60
N TYR A 255 6.12 14.91 15.25
CA TYR A 255 5.49 16.09 15.84
C TYR A 255 3.97 16.12 15.63
N CYS A 256 3.49 15.70 14.45
CA CYS A 256 2.07 15.62 14.17
C CYS A 256 1.34 14.48 14.90
N GLY A 257 2.03 13.53 15.53
CA GLY A 257 1.40 12.46 16.34
C GLY A 257 1.80 11.03 15.97
N LEU A 258 2.63 10.82 14.93
CA LEU A 258 3.15 9.50 14.56
C LEU A 258 4.48 9.20 15.27
N GLU A 259 4.44 9.16 16.60
CA GLU A 259 5.64 9.02 17.43
C GLU A 259 6.40 7.72 17.17
N LYS A 260 5.69 6.60 16.94
CA LYS A 260 6.34 5.32 16.62
C LYS A 260 7.09 5.35 15.29
N LEU A 261 6.50 5.95 14.26
CA LEU A 261 7.17 6.15 12.97
C LEU A 261 8.47 6.92 13.14
N TRP A 262 8.42 8.00 13.93
CA TRP A 262 9.61 8.77 14.20
C TRP A 262 10.66 7.97 14.98
N ALA A 263 10.25 7.28 16.04
CA ALA A 263 11.13 6.44 16.85
C ALA A 263 11.83 5.34 16.03
N PHE A 264 11.10 4.65 15.14
CA PHE A 264 11.71 3.67 14.23
C PHE A 264 12.69 4.32 13.25
N THR A 265 12.36 5.49 12.71
CA THR A 265 13.26 6.22 11.81
C THR A 265 14.54 6.67 12.53
N GLN A 266 14.44 7.17 13.77
CA GLN A 266 15.61 7.52 14.58
C GLN A 266 16.51 6.31 14.83
N ARG A 267 15.92 5.16 15.15
CA ARG A 267 16.67 3.91 15.35
C ARG A 267 17.36 3.45 14.07
N PHE A 268 16.68 3.53 12.93
CA PHE A 268 17.28 3.24 11.62
C PHE A 268 18.48 4.15 11.35
N LEU A 269 18.33 5.47 11.50
CA LEU A 269 19.41 6.44 11.31
C LEU A 269 20.58 6.22 12.28
N GLY A 270 20.33 5.70 13.49
CA GLY A 270 21.35 5.37 14.49
C GLY A 270 22.11 4.06 14.25
N VAL A 271 21.61 3.18 13.38
CA VAL A 271 22.32 1.96 12.96
C VAL A 271 22.90 2.05 11.54
N LEU A 272 22.48 3.06 10.78
CA LEU A 272 22.70 3.20 9.34
C LEU A 272 24.16 2.98 8.87
N ASP A 273 25.15 3.57 9.54
CA ASP A 273 26.56 3.47 9.13
C ASP A 273 27.18 2.07 9.38
N ARG A 274 26.45 1.18 10.05
CA ARG A 274 26.89 -0.18 10.43
C ARG A 274 26.18 -1.27 9.63
N LEU A 275 25.34 -0.90 8.68
CA LEU A 275 24.60 -1.86 7.85
C LEU A 275 25.45 -2.21 6.62
N ASP A 276 25.46 -3.48 6.26
CA ASP A 276 25.80 -3.88 4.90
C ASP A 276 24.59 -3.70 3.97
N ARG A 277 24.72 -4.12 2.71
CA ARG A 277 23.66 -3.96 1.71
C ARG A 277 22.42 -4.78 2.06
N ASP A 278 22.59 -5.99 2.57
CA ASP A 278 21.50 -6.92 2.85
C ASP A 278 20.71 -6.46 4.09
N ASP A 279 21.42 -6.02 5.14
CA ASP A 279 20.82 -5.43 6.32
C ASP A 279 20.11 -4.11 6.00
N PHE A 280 20.71 -3.26 5.16
CA PHE A 280 20.08 -2.02 4.69
C PHE A 280 18.80 -2.32 3.91
N TYR A 281 18.83 -3.27 2.98
CA TYR A 281 17.67 -3.73 2.23
C TYR A 281 16.58 -4.26 3.15
N ALA A 282 16.94 -5.10 4.13
CA ALA A 282 15.98 -5.70 5.06
C ALA A 282 15.28 -4.64 5.91
N VAL A 283 16.02 -3.72 6.52
CA VAL A 283 15.44 -2.65 7.36
C VAL A 283 14.58 -1.69 6.53
N THR A 284 15.09 -1.23 5.38
CA THR A 284 14.34 -0.27 4.53
C THR A 284 13.08 -0.87 3.92
N SER A 285 13.10 -2.16 3.58
CA SER A 285 11.91 -2.88 3.10
C SER A 285 10.84 -3.01 4.17
N GLN A 286 11.23 -3.28 5.43
CA GLN A 286 10.29 -3.36 6.54
C GLN A 286 9.73 -1.99 6.93
N MET A 287 10.55 -0.95 6.90
CA MET A 287 10.08 0.43 7.05
C MET A 287 9.09 0.81 5.94
N ALA A 288 9.40 0.47 4.67
CA ALA A 288 8.48 0.72 3.56
C ALA A 288 7.12 0.04 3.78
N LEU A 289 7.10 -1.22 4.21
CA LEU A 289 5.87 -1.96 4.48
C LEU A 289 5.05 -1.32 5.61
N TYR A 290 5.68 -1.01 6.74
CA TYR A 290 5.05 -0.34 7.87
C TYR A 290 4.43 1.01 7.46
N ILE A 291 5.17 1.83 6.72
CA ILE A 291 4.73 3.17 6.32
C ILE A 291 3.63 3.09 5.25
N ASN A 292 3.72 2.14 4.32
CA ASN A 292 2.66 1.92 3.35
C ASN A 292 1.38 1.40 4.03
N CYS A 293 1.49 0.60 5.10
CA CYS A 293 0.36 0.22 5.95
C CYS A 293 -0.29 1.46 6.60
N LEU A 294 0.50 2.35 7.23
CA LEU A 294 0.01 3.64 7.73
C LEU A 294 -0.64 4.48 6.63
N GLY A 295 -0.08 4.47 5.41
CA GLY A 295 -0.64 5.11 4.24
C GLY A 295 -2.03 4.59 3.88
N GLY A 296 -2.23 3.27 3.94
CA GLY A 296 -3.54 2.63 3.76
C GLY A 296 -4.56 3.11 4.80
N TRP A 297 -4.18 3.17 6.07
CA TRP A 297 -5.05 3.70 7.14
C TRP A 297 -5.36 5.18 6.97
N ASN A 298 -4.39 6.00 6.60
CA ASN A 298 -4.61 7.41 6.28
C ASN A 298 -5.64 7.57 5.17
N LEU A 299 -5.62 6.73 4.13
CA LEU A 299 -6.61 6.77 3.06
C LEU A 299 -7.99 6.33 3.54
N GLN A 300 -8.06 5.34 4.44
CA GLN A 300 -9.31 4.85 5.02
C GLN A 300 -9.98 5.87 5.97
N LEU A 301 -9.20 6.52 6.82
CA LEU A 301 -9.70 7.35 7.92
C LEU A 301 -9.93 8.81 7.52
N TYR A 302 -9.24 9.30 6.48
CA TYR A 302 -9.35 10.70 6.08
C TYR A 302 -10.79 11.07 5.68
N PRO A 303 -11.30 12.25 6.08
CA PRO A 303 -12.70 12.62 5.89
C PRO A 303 -12.96 13.16 4.47
N TRP A 304 -12.89 12.30 3.45
CA TRP A 304 -13.05 12.66 2.03
C TRP A 304 -14.38 13.34 1.68
N GLU A 305 -15.45 13.03 2.42
CA GLU A 305 -16.77 13.63 2.30
C GLU A 305 -16.76 15.15 2.59
N THR A 306 -15.75 15.66 3.31
CA THR A 306 -15.58 17.11 3.51
C THR A 306 -15.40 17.87 2.19
N GLY A 307 -14.96 17.18 1.13
CA GLY A 307 -14.83 17.71 -0.22
C GLY A 307 -16.12 17.71 -1.04
N ASP A 308 -17.28 17.34 -0.50
CA ASP A 308 -18.54 17.24 -1.27
C ASP A 308 -18.96 18.55 -1.95
N HIS A 309 -18.56 19.69 -1.40
CA HIS A 309 -18.81 21.00 -2.01
C HIS A 309 -17.87 21.33 -3.19
N LEU A 310 -16.87 20.48 -3.46
CA LEU A 310 -15.85 20.61 -4.51
C LEU A 310 -16.07 19.63 -5.68
N ARG A 311 -17.28 19.11 -5.86
CA ARG A 311 -17.59 18.20 -6.97
C ARG A 311 -17.30 18.88 -8.32
N GLN A 312 -16.66 18.15 -9.22
CA GLN A 312 -16.38 18.63 -10.58
C GLN A 312 -17.70 18.98 -11.26
N GLN A 313 -17.74 20.13 -11.94
CA GLN A 313 -18.86 20.49 -12.79
C GLN A 313 -18.68 19.84 -14.17
N ASP A 314 -19.75 19.29 -14.72
CA ASP A 314 -19.73 18.78 -16.09
C ASP A 314 -19.37 19.91 -17.06
N ALA A 315 -18.28 19.75 -17.81
CA ALA A 315 -17.80 20.74 -18.77
C ALA A 315 -18.81 21.03 -19.90
N THR A 316 -19.91 20.26 -19.99
CA THR A 316 -20.97 20.39 -21.00
C THR A 316 -22.12 21.33 -20.61
N VAL A 317 -22.11 21.93 -19.42
CA VAL A 317 -23.22 22.80 -18.96
C VAL A 317 -22.97 24.29 -19.24
N GLY A 318 -21.91 24.64 -19.99
CA GLY A 318 -21.49 26.03 -20.20
C GLY A 318 -21.18 26.45 -21.64
N ALA A 319 -21.73 25.77 -22.66
CA ALA A 319 -21.63 26.19 -24.06
C ALA A 319 -23.01 26.52 -24.64
#